data_AF-A0A7K2DL85-F1
#
_entry.id   AF-A0A7K2DL85-F1
#
_cell.length_a   1.000
_cell.length_b   1.000
_cell.length_c   1.000
_cell.angle_alpha   90.00
_cell.angle_beta   90.00
_cell.angle_gamma   90.00
#
_symmetry.space_group_name_H-M   'P 1'
#
loop_
_entity.id
_entity.type
_entity.pdbx_description
1 polymer ?
#
loop_
_entity_poly.entity_id
_entity_poly.type
_entity_poly.pdbx_seq_one_letter_code
_entity_poly.pdbx_strand_id
1 'polypeptide(L)' 'LDHIGLHAASLEDFGEIRSRLTAAGATDGTVTDFGRKLSLFFRDPDRMECEVLVANPEPGQVPIGSASHLYT' A
#
# COMPACT_ATOMS: atom_id res chain seq x y z
N LEU A 1 -2.46 18.82 6.53
CA LEU A 1 -2.50 17.64 5.64
C LEU A 1 -1.79 16.54 6.40
N ASP A 2 -2.46 15.43 6.67
CA ASP A 2 -1.93 14.31 7.43
C ASP A 2 -1.13 13.34 6.54
N HIS A 3 -1.64 13.01 5.35
CA HIS A 3 -0.91 12.27 4.32
C HIS A 3 -1.44 12.53 2.89
N ILE A 4 -0.71 12.05 1.87
CA ILE A 4 -1.17 12.00 0.47
C ILE A 4 -1.43 10.56 0.06
N GLY A 5 -2.57 10.31 -0.59
CA GLY A 5 -2.89 9.04 -1.23
C GLY A 5 -2.79 9.07 -2.75
N LEU A 6 -2.08 8.10 -3.32
CA LEU A 6 -1.94 7.90 -4.77
C LEU A 6 -2.63 6.60 -5.18
N HIS A 7 -3.35 6.60 -6.30
CA HIS A 7 -4.00 5.39 -6.79
C HIS A 7 -3.15 4.72 -7.88
N ALA A 8 -2.69 3.50 -7.62
CA ALA A 8 -2.06 2.67 -8.63
C ALA A 8 -3.08 2.24 -9.69
N ALA A 9 -2.64 2.14 -10.94
CA ALA A 9 -3.51 1.80 -12.06
C ALA A 9 -3.92 0.32 -12.06
N SER A 10 -3.06 -0.56 -11.55
CA SER A 10 -3.28 -2.01 -11.48
C SER A 10 -2.59 -2.65 -10.27
N LEU A 11 -2.90 -3.92 -9.99
CA LEU A 11 -2.20 -4.71 -8.96
C LEU A 11 -0.72 -4.93 -9.30
N GLU A 12 -0.40 -5.05 -10.59
CA GLU A 12 0.98 -5.18 -11.07
C GLU A 12 1.77 -3.89 -10.79
N ASP A 13 1.22 -2.73 -11.16
CA ASP A 13 1.85 -1.43 -10.87
C ASP A 13 2.01 -1.21 -9.37
N PHE A 14 1.01 -1.61 -8.57
CA PHE A 14 1.07 -1.55 -7.12
C PHE A 14 2.24 -2.40 -6.56
N GLY A 15 2.42 -3.62 -7.08
CA GLY A 15 3.53 -4.49 -6.73
C GLY A 15 4.90 -3.88 -7.09
N GLU A 16 5.04 -3.33 -8.29
CA GLU A 16 6.26 -2.67 -8.74
C GLU A 16 6.59 -1.44 -7.89
N ILE A 17 5.59 -0.61 -7.57
CA ILE A 17 5.76 0.55 -6.69
C ILE A 17 6.21 0.11 -5.30
N ARG A 18 5.60 -0.95 -4.74
CA ARG A 18 6.00 -1.53 -3.46
C ARG A 18 7.46 -1.98 -3.48
N SER A 19 7.87 -2.75 -4.49
CA SER A 19 9.25 -3.22 -4.63
C SER A 19 10.25 -2.05 -4.67
N ARG A 20 9.94 -0.97 -5.40
CA ARG A 20 10.78 0.22 -5.47
C ARG A 20 10.87 0.96 -4.13
N LEU A 21 9.74 1.15 -3.45
CA LEU A 21 9.70 1.82 -2.16
C LEU A 21 10.45 1.02 -1.07
N THR A 22 10.31 -0.31 -1.07
CA THR A 22 11.06 -1.19 -0.16
C THR A 22 12.56 -1.13 -0.46
N ALA A 23 12.97 -1.20 -1.74
CA ALA A 23 14.37 -1.08 -2.14
C ALA A 23 14.98 0.29 -1.76
N ALA A 24 14.18 1.35 -1.76
CA ALA A 24 14.58 2.68 -1.31
C ALA A 24 14.57 2.85 0.23
N GLY A 25 14.10 1.86 0.99
CA GLY A 25 13.95 1.96 2.45
C GLY A 25 12.83 2.91 2.89
N ALA A 26 11.90 3.25 1.99
CA ALA A 26 10.81 4.19 2.24
C ALA A 26 9.59 3.54 2.94
N THR A 27 9.52 2.21 2.94
CA THR A 27 8.44 1.40 3.54
C THR A 27 8.99 0.07 4.04
N ASP A 28 8.29 -0.54 5.00
CA ASP A 28 8.53 -1.92 5.45
C ASP A 28 7.90 -2.96 4.51
N GLY A 29 7.12 -2.50 3.52
CA GLY A 29 6.45 -3.36 2.55
C GLY A 29 5.14 -3.96 3.06
N THR A 30 4.63 -3.56 4.23
CA THR A 30 3.38 -4.09 4.78
C THR A 30 2.19 -3.57 3.99
N VAL A 31 1.45 -4.46 3.33
CA VAL A 31 0.18 -4.12 2.68
C VAL A 31 -0.95 -4.26 3.68
N THR A 32 -1.77 -3.22 3.85
CA THR A 32 -2.98 -3.23 4.69
C THR A 32 -4.22 -3.45 3.85
N ASP A 33 -5.11 -4.34 4.29
CA ASP A 33 -6.42 -4.55 3.68
C ASP A 33 -7.47 -3.62 4.30
N PHE A 34 -7.98 -2.67 3.52
CA PHE A 34 -9.06 -1.76 3.91
C PHE A 34 -10.42 -2.16 3.29
N GLY A 35 -10.62 -3.45 3.06
CA GLY A 35 -11.82 -4.02 2.42
C GLY A 35 -11.77 -3.82 0.91
N ARG A 36 -12.18 -2.63 0.42
CA ARG A 36 -12.24 -2.36 -1.04
C ARG A 36 -10.90 -1.93 -1.64
N LYS A 37 -9.94 -1.59 -0.78
CA LYS A 37 -8.61 -1.11 -1.18
C LYS A 37 -7.54 -1.89 -0.43
N LEU A 38 -6.47 -2.20 -1.14
CA LEU A 38 -5.20 -2.54 -0.54
C LEU A 38 -4.38 -1.25 -0.46
N SER A 39 -3.70 -1.02 0.65
CA SER A 39 -2.87 0.18 0.88
C SER A 39 -1.47 -0.20 1.32
N LEU A 40 -0.49 0.58 0.90
CA LEU A 40 0.89 0.52 1.36
C LEU A 40 1.30 1.92 1.79
N PHE A 41 1.67 2.08 3.07
CA PHE A 41 2.21 3.33 3.58
C PHE A 41 3.71 3.43 3.32
N PHE A 42 4.18 4.65 3.07
CA PHE A 42 5.60 4.97 2.91
C PHE A 42 5.90 6.39 3.39
N ARG A 43 7.19 6.70 3.56
CA ARG A 43 7.68 8.03 3.89
C ARG A 43 8.48 8.60 2.73
N ASP A 44 8.17 9.83 2.34
CA ASP A 44 8.95 10.55 1.34
C ASP A 44 10.26 11.14 1.96
N PRO A 45 11.16 11.75 1.15
CA PRO A 45 12.40 12.35 1.66
C PRO A 45 12.20 13.46 2.70
N ASP A 46 11.06 14.15 2.68
CA ASP A 46 10.71 15.21 3.63
C ASP A 46 10.03 14.65 4.89
N ARG A 47 9.91 13.31 4.99
CA ARG A 47 9.27 12.53 6.06
C ARG A 47 7.75 12.67 6.11
N MET A 48 7.13 13.16 5.05
CA MET A 48 5.69 13.14 4.91
C MET A 48 5.19 11.71 4.79
N GLU A 49 4.12 11.39 5.52
CA GLU A 49 3.44 10.11 5.34
C GLU A 49 2.64 10.14 4.04
N CYS A 50 2.76 9.06 3.29
CA CYS A 50 2.10 8.88 2.02
C CYS A 50 1.55 7.45 1.94
N GLU A 51 0.54 7.25 1.10
CA GLU A 51 0.01 5.94 0.80
C GLU A 51 -0.13 5.74 -0.71
N VAL A 52 0.07 4.50 -1.14
CA VAL A 52 -0.36 4.04 -2.46
C VAL A 52 -1.51 3.09 -2.23
N LEU A 53 -2.58 3.20 -3.03
CA LEU A 53 -3.74 2.33 -2.97
C LEU A 53 -4.02 1.67 -4.31
N VAL A 54 -4.60 0.47 -4.26
CA VAL A 54 -5.16 -0.24 -5.42
C VAL A 54 -6.48 -0.89 -5.06
N ALA A 55 -7.34 -1.17 -6.05
CA ALA A 55 -8.55 -1.95 -5.81
C ALA A 55 -8.21 -3.35 -5.24
N ASN A 56 -8.89 -3.74 -4.16
CA ASN A 56 -8.79 -5.10 -3.63
C ASN A 56 -9.68 -6.02 -4.50
N PRO A 57 -9.13 -7.04 -5.17
CA PRO A 57 -9.92 -7.98 -5.96
C PRO A 57 -10.75 -8.92 -5.08
N GLU A 58 -10.37 -9.12 -3.82
CA GLU A 58 -11.02 -10.05 -2.89
C GLU A 58 -11.36 -9.39 -1.54
N PRO A 59 -12.31 -8.43 -1.49
CA PRO A 59 -12.69 -7.77 -0.26
C PRO A 59 -13.23 -8.74 0.80
N GLY A 60 -12.78 -8.57 2.06
CA GLY A 60 -13.32 -9.30 3.21
C GLY A 60 -12.67 -10.64 3.52
N GLN A 61 -11.54 -10.96 2.87
CA GLN A 61 -10.74 -12.15 3.20
C GLN A 61 -10.07 -12.03 4.59
N VAL A 62 -9.74 -10.81 5.01
CA VAL A 62 -9.18 -10.52 6.34
C VAL A 62 -9.93 -9.36 7.01
N PRO A 63 -9.83 -9.20 8.35
CA PRO A 63 -10.43 -8.05 9.03
C PRO A 63 -9.87 -6.73 8.49
N ILE A 64 -10.74 -5.75 8.30
CA ILE A 64 -10.37 -4.40 7.82
C ILE A 64 -9.29 -3.81 8.75
N GLY A 65 -8.23 -3.27 8.16
CA GLY A 65 -7.09 -2.69 8.86
C GLY A 65 -5.99 -3.69 9.21
N SER A 66 -6.13 -4.96 8.83
CA SER A 66 -5.09 -5.98 9.05
C SER A 66 -4.02 -5.94 7.97
N ALA A 67 -2.80 -6.35 8.33
CA ALA A 67 -1.79 -6.71 7.35
C ALA A 67 -2.29 -7.86 6.47
N SER A 68 -2.25 -7.66 5.15
CA SER A 68 -2.62 -8.67 4.18
C SER A 68 -1.41 -9.53 3.83
N HIS A 69 -1.49 -10.81 4.16
CA HIS A 69 -0.47 -11.80 3.83
C HIS A 69 -0.68 -12.41 2.44
N LEU A 70 -1.79 -12.03 1.77
CA LEU A 70 -2.15 -12.52 0.43
C LEU A 70 -1.40 -11.77 -0.68
N TYR A 71 -0.85 -10.59 -0.37
CA TYR A 71 -0.19 -9.70 -1.33
C TYR A 71 1.24 -9.35 -0.88
N THR A 72 1.98 -10.37 -0.42
CA THR A 72 3.38 -10.28 0.04
C THR A 72 4.40 -10.39 -1.07
#